data_AF-A0A661YN19-F1
#
_entry.id   AF-A0A661YN19-F1
#
_cell.length_a   1.000
_cell.length_b   1.000
_cell.length_c   1.000
_cell.angle_alpha   90.00
_cell.angle_beta   90.00
_cell.angle_gamma   90.00
#
_symmetry.space_group_name_H-M   'P 1'
#
loop_
_entity.id
_entity.type
_entity.pdbx_description
1 polymer ?
#
loop_
_entity_poly.entity_id
_entity_poly.type
_entity_poly.pdbx_seq_one_letter_code
_entity_poly.pdbx_strand_id
1 'polypeptide(L)' 'MNIIIGIIILFASFLFAMLGLGGGMVYVPALNWAGFDFITVALPLGLLLNGLNTSFALIQFGMKKLVDWK' A
#
# COMPACT_ATOMS: atom_id res chain seq x y z
N MET A 1 11.42 -11.53 -12.32
CA MET A 1 10.22 -11.52 -11.45
C MET A 1 9.38 -12.72 -11.81
N ASN A 2 9.32 -13.75 -10.96
CA ASN A 2 8.52 -14.93 -11.27
C ASN A 2 7.03 -14.54 -11.27
N ILE A 3 6.28 -14.91 -12.32
CA ILE A 3 4.85 -14.59 -12.49
C ILE A 3 4.00 -14.94 -11.26
N ILE A 4 4.36 -16.01 -10.56
CA ILE A 4 3.73 -16.44 -9.30
C ILE A 4 3.77 -15.34 -8.23
N ILE A 5 4.90 -14.65 -8.09
CA ILE A 5 5.10 -13.59 -7.10
C ILE A 5 4.18 -12.39 -7.44
N GLY A 6 4.03 -12.07 -8.72
CA GLY A 6 3.12 -11.01 -9.18
C GLY A 6 1.66 -11.27 -8.82
N ILE A 7 1.19 -12.51 -8.95
CA ILE A 7 -0.20 -12.89 -8.65
C ILE A 7 -0.50 -12.80 -7.15
N ILE A 8 0.43 -13.24 -6.29
CA ILE A 8 0.30 -13.15 -4.84
C ILE A 8 0.22 -11.69 -4.40
N ILE A 9 1.10 -10.84 -4.96
CA ILE A 9 1.09 -9.42 -4.68
C ILE A 9 -0.24 -8.79 -5.10
N LEU A 10 -0.80 -9.16 -6.26
CA LEU A 10 -2.07 -8.61 -6.75
C LEU A 10 -3.26 -8.96 -5.83
N PHE A 11 -3.37 -10.20 -5.36
CA PHE A 11 -4.44 -10.60 -4.44
C PHE A 11 -4.30 -9.94 -3.06
N ALA A 12 -3.08 -9.85 -2.54
CA ALA A 12 -2.80 -9.12 -1.31
C ALA A 12 -3.15 -7.62 -1.46
N SER A 13 -2.77 -7.00 -2.57
CA SER A 13 -3.13 -5.62 -2.91
C SER A 13 -4.63 -5.39 -2.83
N PHE A 14 -5.41 -6.30 -3.43
CA PHE A 14 -6.87 -6.21 -3.50
C PHE A 14 -7.52 -6.30 -2.11
N LEU A 15 -7.15 -7.31 -1.31
CA LEU A 15 -7.72 -7.51 0.02
C LEU A 15 -7.39 -6.36 0.99
N PHE A 16 -6.15 -5.86 0.97
CA PHE A 16 -5.72 -4.83 1.90
C PHE A 16 -6.09 -3.41 1.49
N ALA A 17 -6.31 -3.16 0.19
CA ALA A 17 -6.97 -1.94 -0.27
C ALA A 17 -8.42 -1.87 0.24
N MET A 18 -9.14 -2.99 0.27
CA MET A 18 -10.52 -3.05 0.80
C MET A 18 -10.57 -2.87 2.33
N LEU A 19 -9.54 -3.30 3.07
CA LEU A 19 -9.45 -3.13 4.52
C LEU A 19 -9.06 -1.70 4.95
N GLY A 20 -8.69 -0.81 4.02
CA GLY A 20 -8.36 0.59 4.31
C GLY A 20 -7.07 0.81 5.13
N LEU A 21 -6.37 -0.25 5.52
CA LEU A 21 -5.16 -0.23 6.36
C LEU A 21 -3.90 0.28 5.64
N GLY A 22 -4.01 0.58 4.34
CA GLY A 22 -2.90 0.95 3.48
C GLY A 22 -2.05 -0.28 3.12
N GLY A 23 -1.63 -0.37 1.86
CA GLY A 23 -0.91 -1.53 1.37
C GLY A 23 0.44 -1.78 2.06
N GLY A 24 1.06 -0.74 2.62
CA GLY A 24 2.43 -0.80 3.16
C GLY A 24 2.66 -1.91 4.20
N MET A 25 1.68 -2.22 5.05
CA MET A 25 1.81 -3.30 6.05
C MET A 25 1.98 -4.69 5.42
N VAL A 26 1.60 -4.85 4.15
CA VAL A 26 1.61 -6.14 3.46
C VAL A 26 2.65 -6.18 2.36
N TYR A 27 2.83 -5.08 1.63
CA TYR A 27 3.87 -5.00 0.62
C TYR A 27 5.28 -5.05 1.22
N VAL A 28 5.52 -4.44 2.38
CA VAL A 28 6.84 -4.47 3.02
C VAL A 28 7.29 -5.90 3.33
N PRO A 29 6.53 -6.73 4.08
CA PRO A 29 6.91 -8.13 4.32
C PRO A 29 6.89 -8.98 3.04
N ALA A 30 5.92 -8.77 2.13
CA ALA A 30 5.87 -9.54 0.88
C ALA A 30 7.09 -9.30 -0.03
N LEU A 31 7.54 -8.04 -0.16
CA LEU A 31 8.73 -7.68 -0.92
C LEU A 31 10.00 -8.21 -0.24
N ASN A 32 10.07 -8.14 1.10
CA ASN A 32 11.18 -8.69 1.84
C ASN A 32 11.29 -10.23 1.68
N TRP A 33 10.16 -10.95 1.75
CA TRP A 33 10.12 -12.40 1.49
C TRP A 33 10.45 -12.77 0.05
N ALA A 34 10.12 -11.90 -0.91
CA ALA A 34 10.51 -12.06 -2.30
C ALA A 34 12.01 -11.79 -2.56
N GLY A 35 12.79 -11.48 -1.51
CA GLY A 35 14.24 -11.27 -1.59
C GLY A 35 14.64 -9.85 -1.99
N PHE A 36 13.71 -8.89 -2.02
CA PHE A 36 14.05 -7.49 -2.23
C PHE A 36 14.65 -6.89 -0.97
N ASP A 37 15.60 -5.97 -1.17
CA ASP A 37 16.25 -5.28 -0.06
C ASP A 37 15.23 -4.44 0.74
N PHE A 38 15.32 -4.60 2.06
CA PHE A 38 14.33 -4.03 2.97
C PHE A 38 14.34 -2.50 2.94
N ILE A 39 15.54 -1.90 2.97
CA ILE A 39 15.71 -0.47 3.15
C ILE A 39 15.56 0.28 1.83
N THR A 40 16.07 -0.28 0.74
CA THR A 40 16.11 0.41 -0.56
C THR A 40 14.86 0.19 -1.40
N VAL A 41 14.12 -0.91 -1.18
CA VAL A 41 12.98 -1.28 -2.04
C VAL A 41 11.70 -1.50 -1.24
N ALA A 42 11.71 -2.40 -0.26
CA ALA A 42 10.48 -2.81 0.42
C ALA A 42 9.84 -1.66 1.22
N LEU A 43 10.65 -0.96 2.03
CA LEU A 43 10.18 0.13 2.87
C LEU A 43 9.71 1.37 2.06
N PRO A 44 10.47 1.88 1.08
CA PRO A 44 10.03 3.04 0.28
C PRO A 44 8.76 2.76 -0.51
N LEU A 45 8.64 1.57 -1.12
CA LEU A 45 7.43 1.18 -1.84
C LEU A 45 6.23 1.02 -0.92
N GLY A 46 6.43 0.44 0.28
CA GLY A 46 5.37 0.33 1.27
C GLY A 46 4.83 1.69 1.73
N LEU A 47 5.73 2.65 1.98
CA LEU A 47 5.37 4.02 2.36
C LEU A 47 4.67 4.75 1.22
N LEU A 48 5.17 4.62 -0.02
CA LEU A 48 4.54 5.20 -1.21
C LEU A 48 3.09 4.70 -1.38
N LEU A 49 2.89 3.39 -1.28
CA LEU A 49 1.57 2.76 -1.44
C LEU A 49 0.61 3.18 -0.32
N ASN A 50 1.11 3.36 0.89
CA ASN A 50 0.30 3.88 2.01
C ASN A 50 -0.07 5.36 1.81
N GLY A 51 0.88 6.18 1.38
CA GLY A 51 0.66 7.59 1.03
C GLY A 51 -0.35 7.76 -0.09
N LEU A 52 -0.28 6.96 -1.15
CA LEU A 52 -1.26 6.96 -2.24
C LEU A 52 -2.66 6.58 -1.77
N ASN A 53 -2.80 5.50 -1.01
CA ASN A 53 -4.08 5.08 -0.44
C ASN A 53 -4.71 6.19 0.42
N THR A 54 -3.91 6.80 1.30
CA THR A 54 -4.37 7.88 2.17
C THR A 54 -4.69 9.15 1.38
N SER A 55 -3.97 9.42 0.28
CA SER A 55 -4.26 10.56 -0.60
C SER A 55 -5.59 10.38 -1.33
N PHE A 56 -5.89 9.17 -1.82
CA PHE A 56 -7.21 8.86 -2.38
C PHE A 56 -8.32 8.98 -1.34
N ALA A 57 -8.07 8.54 -0.11
CA ALA A 57 -8.99 8.74 1.00
C ALA A 57 -9.20 10.24 1.27
N LEU A 58 -8.13 11.04 1.31
CA LEU A 58 -8.18 12.48 1.55
C LEU A 58 -9.06 13.20 0.53
N ILE A 59 -9.00 12.81 -0.75
CA ILE A 59 -9.88 13.37 -1.78
C ILE A 59 -11.35 13.08 -1.44
N GLN A 60 -11.69 11.84 -1.14
CA GLN A 60 -13.06 11.43 -0.81
C GLN A 60 -13.58 12.08 0.48
N PHE A 61 -12.76 12.11 1.54
CA PHE A 61 -13.11 12.74 2.81
C PHE A 61 -13.19 14.27 2.68
N GLY A 62 -12.30 14.87 1.88
CA GLY A 62 -12.30 16.29 1.56
C GLY A 62 -13.57 16.70 0.81
N MET A 63 -13.97 15.94 -0.22
CA MET A 63 -15.24 16.16 -0.94
C MET A 63 -16.46 16.07 -0.03
N LYS A 64 -16.43 15.20 0.98
CA LYS A 64 -17.51 15.04 1.97
C LYS A 64 -17.45 16.04 3.14
N LYS A 65 -16.51 16.99 3.13
CA LYS A 65 -16.27 17.96 4.23
C LYS A 65 -16.04 17.28 5.59
N LEU A 66 -15.43 16.10 5.59
CA LEU A 66 -15.12 15.31 6.78
C LEU A 66 -13.68 15.57 7.30
N VAL A 67 -12.91 16.40 6.59
CA VAL A 67 -11.54 16.78 6.97
C VAL A 67 -11.60 18.11 7.71
N ASP A 68 -11.06 18.14 8.93
CA ASP A 68 -10.79 19.39 9.63
C ASP A 68 -9.47 19.96 9.10
N TRP A 69 -9.54 21.14 8.49
CA TRP A 69 -8.40 21.82 7.84
C TRP A 69 -7.69 22.81 8.77
N LYS A 70 -8.07 22.85 10.04
CA LYS A 70 -7.61 23.84 11.02
C LYS A 70 -6.16 23.66 11.45
#